data_AF-A0A2N8KM79-F1
#
_entry.id   AF-A0A2N8KM79-F1
#
_cell.length_a   1.000
_cell.length_b   1.000
_cell.length_c   1.000
_cell.angle_alpha   90.00
_cell.angle_beta   90.00
_cell.angle_gamma   90.00
#
_symmetry.space_group_name_H-M   'P 1'
#
loop_
_entity.id
_entity.type
_entity.pdbx_description
1 polymer ?
#
loop_
_entity_poly.entity_id
_entity_poly.type
_entity_poly.pdbx_seq_one_letter_code
_entity_poly.pdbx_strand_id
1 'polypeptide(L)' 'MNTINDGGPAFLNVPDGAGDRWGTWDMGMTLRDYFAAKAMQGDIAAGADKRPDVADCAAWAYKMADAMLAARGAQ' A
#
# COMPACT_ATOMS: atom_id res chain seq x y z
N MET A 1 -17.70 8.42 -7.63
CA MET A 1 -16.54 7.52 -7.49
C MET A 1 -15.84 7.90 -6.20
N ASN A 2 -15.83 7.03 -5.19
CA ASN A 2 -15.01 7.28 -4.00
C ASN A 2 -13.55 7.10 -4.41
N THR A 3 -12.82 8.19 -4.53
CA THR A 3 -11.36 8.16 -4.71
C THR A 3 -10.76 7.47 -3.48
N ILE A 4 -10.15 6.32 -3.68
CA ILE A 4 -9.39 5.64 -2.64
C ILE A 4 -8.19 6.53 -2.33
N ASN A 5 -8.05 6.91 -1.06
CA ASN A 5 -6.86 7.60 -0.59
C ASN A 5 -5.74 6.57 -0.44
N ASP A 6 -4.91 6.46 -1.45
CA ASP A 6 -3.83 5.48 -1.53
C ASP A 6 -2.52 5.95 -0.86
N GLY A 7 -2.53 7.19 -0.35
CA GLY A 7 -1.42 7.80 0.34
C GLY A 7 -0.25 8.25 -0.56
N GLY A 8 -0.43 8.21 -1.88
CA GLY A 8 0.60 8.58 -2.87
C GLY A 8 1.62 7.46 -3.12
N PRO A 9 2.73 7.76 -3.83
CA PRO A 9 3.77 6.77 -4.16
C PRO A 9 4.46 6.21 -2.91
N ALA A 10 4.65 4.89 -2.83
CA ALA A 10 5.33 4.23 -1.71
C ALA A 10 6.80 4.62 -1.58
N PHE A 11 7.47 4.80 -2.72
CA PHE A 11 8.86 5.21 -2.79
C PHE A 11 8.93 6.45 -3.68
N LEU A 12 9.45 7.55 -3.13
CA LEU A 12 9.69 8.75 -3.92
C LEU A 12 10.79 8.45 -4.93
N ASN A 13 10.41 8.21 -6.18
CA ASN A 13 11.33 8.33 -7.29
C ASN A 13 11.20 9.76 -7.81
N VAL A 14 12.19 10.60 -7.48
CA VAL A 14 12.34 11.91 -8.11
C VAL A 14 13.61 11.86 -8.94
N PRO A 15 13.53 11.45 -10.22
CA PRO A 15 14.66 11.58 -11.11
C PRO A 15 15.01 13.05 -11.23
N ASP A 16 16.29 13.37 -11.03
CA ASP A 16 16.78 14.72 -11.23
C ASP A 16 16.47 15.16 -12.67
N GLY A 17 15.87 16.34 -12.83
CA GLY A 17 15.39 16.82 -14.14
C GLY A 17 14.02 16.32 -14.60
N ALA A 18 13.18 15.74 -13.72
CA ALA A 18 11.83 15.32 -14.09
C ALA A 18 10.92 16.46 -14.60
N GLY A 19 11.19 17.70 -14.18
CA GLY A 19 10.42 18.88 -14.62
C GLY A 19 8.92 18.66 -14.48
N ASP A 20 8.15 18.97 -15.53
CA ASP A 20 6.69 18.83 -15.53
C ASP A 20 6.19 17.39 -15.79
N ARG A 21 7.09 16.40 -15.94
CA ARG A 21 6.71 15.00 -16.27
C ARG A 21 6.10 14.23 -15.10
N TRP A 22 5.92 14.88 -13.95
CA TRP A 22 5.29 14.32 -12.75
C TRP A 22 3.95 13.65 -13.03
N GLY A 23 3.10 14.25 -13.87
CA GLY A 23 1.74 13.74 -14.13
C GLY A 23 1.68 12.49 -15.01
N THR A 24 2.78 12.13 -15.67
CA THR A 24 2.83 10.99 -16.62
C THR A 24 3.86 9.93 -16.22
N TRP A 25 4.53 10.11 -15.08
CA TRP A 25 5.55 9.18 -14.64
C TRP A 25 4.92 7.94 -14.00
N ASP A 26 5.46 6.77 -14.31
CA ASP A 26 5.14 5.56 -13.56
C ASP A 26 5.63 5.71 -12.11
N MET A 27 4.68 5.96 -11.21
CA MET A 27 4.95 6.16 -9.79
C MET A 27 5.12 4.84 -9.03
N GLY A 28 5.04 3.70 -9.72
CA GLY A 28 5.12 2.39 -9.12
C GLY A 28 3.96 2.11 -8.16
N MET A 29 4.27 1.49 -7.02
CA MET A 29 3.28 1.11 -6.02
C MET A 29 2.83 2.30 -5.18
N THR A 30 1.56 2.30 -4.78
CA THR A 30 1.05 3.28 -3.80
C THR A 30 1.49 2.90 -2.39
N LEU A 31 1.46 3.86 -1.46
CA LEU A 31 1.77 3.61 -0.06
C LEU A 31 0.79 2.61 0.57
N ARG A 32 -0.47 2.63 0.14
CA ARG A 32 -1.48 1.64 0.49
C ARG A 32 -1.03 0.22 0.10
N ASP A 33 -0.59 0.04 -1.15
CA ASP A 33 -0.13 -1.27 -1.64
C ASP A 33 1.11 -1.73 -0.87
N TYR A 34 2.02 -0.80 -0.57
CA TYR A 34 3.21 -1.10 0.23
C TYR A 34 2.86 -1.56 1.65
N PHE A 35 1.99 -0.83 2.36
CA PHE A 35 1.56 -1.23 3.70
C PHE A 35 0.83 -2.58 3.69
N ALA A 36 -0.02 -2.82 2.69
CA ALA A 36 -0.70 -4.11 2.53
C ALA A 36 0.32 -5.24 2.33
N ALA A 37 1.30 -5.05 1.44
CA ALA A 37 2.36 -6.03 1.22
C ALA A 37 3.17 -6.34 2.49
N LYS A 38 3.50 -5.30 3.29
CA LYS A 38 4.21 -5.47 4.56
C LYS A 38 3.37 -6.21 5.60
N ALA A 39 2.07 -5.93 5.69
CA ALA A 39 1.16 -6.63 6.58
C ALA A 39 1.03 -8.11 6.18
N MET A 40 0.78 -8.39 4.90
CA MET A 40 0.69 -9.73 4.35
C MET A 40 1.98 -10.54 4.56
N GLN A 41 3.15 -9.91 4.37
CA GLN A 41 4.44 -10.57 4.59
C GLN A 41 4.59 -11.04 6.05
N GLY A 42 4.23 -10.20 7.02
CA GLY A 42 4.28 -10.54 8.44
C GLY A 42 3.31 -11.66 8.80
N ASP A 43 2.06 -11.57 8.32
CA ASP A 43 1.01 -12.56 8.57
C ASP A 43 1.38 -13.95 8.03
N ILE A 44 1.88 -14.01 6.79
CA ILE A 44 2.33 -15.27 6.18
C ILE A 44 3.52 -15.87 6.94
N ALA A 45 4.46 -15.02 7.38
CA ALA A 45 5.66 -15.46 8.11
C ALA A 45 5.35 -15.95 9.53
N ALA A 46 4.31 -15.40 10.17
CA ALA A 46 3.89 -15.78 11.51
C ALA A 46 3.35 -17.23 11.59
N GLY A 47 3.07 -17.86 10.45
CA GLY A 47 2.79 -19.29 10.36
C GLY A 47 1.53 -19.67 11.13
N ALA A 48 0.36 -19.25 10.65
CA ALA A 48 -0.90 -19.77 11.17
C ALA A 48 -1.00 -21.28 10.84
N ASP A 49 -1.26 -22.10 11.86
CA ASP A 49 -1.50 -23.55 11.74
C ASP A 49 -2.60 -23.89 10.71
N LYS A 50 -3.48 -22.91 10.43
CA LYS A 50 -4.34 -22.86 9.25
C LYS A 50 -4.10 -21.55 8.52
N ARG A 51 -3.58 -21.63 7.29
CA ARG A 51 -3.50 -20.46 6.42
C ARG A 51 -4.91 -19.97 6.10
N PRO A 52 -5.23 -18.68 6.31
CA PRO A 52 -6.46 -18.11 5.79
C PRO A 52 -6.56 -18.31 4.28
N ASP A 53 -7.78 -18.24 3.74
CA ASP A 53 -7.93 -18.14 2.28
C ASP A 53 -7.17 -16.91 1.77
N VAL A 54 -6.63 -16.98 0.54
CA VAL A 54 -5.83 -15.90 -0.04
C VAL A 54 -6.64 -14.60 -0.11
N ALA A 55 -7.96 -14.67 -0.33
CA ALA A 55 -8.84 -13.51 -0.30
C ALA A 55 -8.93 -12.88 1.09
N ASP A 56 -8.95 -13.69 2.16
CA ASP A 56 -8.99 -13.20 3.53
C ASP A 56 -7.67 -12.53 3.93
N CYS A 57 -6.52 -13.11 3.55
CA CYS A 57 -5.21 -12.48 3.74
C CYS A 57 -5.15 -11.12 3.03
N ALA A 58 -5.60 -11.05 1.77
CA ALA A 58 -5.61 -9.80 1.00
C ALA A 58 -6.52 -8.75 1.65
N ALA A 59 -7.74 -9.14 2.04
CA ALA A 59 -8.68 -8.24 2.69
C ALA A 59 -8.15 -7.70 4.03
N TRP A 60 -7.52 -8.56 4.84
CA TRP A 60 -6.91 -8.16 6.10
C TRP A 60 -5.72 -7.21 5.88
N ALA A 61 -4.85 -7.52 4.91
CA ALA A 61 -3.70 -6.69 4.57
C ALA A 61 -4.11 -5.27 4.14
N TYR A 62 -5.12 -5.12 3.29
CA TYR A 62 -5.61 -3.79 2.90
C TYR A 62 -6.32 -3.05 4.03
N LYS A 63 -7.04 -3.74 4.92
CA LYS A 63 -7.60 -3.11 6.14
C LYS A 63 -6.49 -2.54 7.04
N MET A 64 -5.38 -3.27 7.19
CA MET A 64 -4.22 -2.78 7.92
C MET A 64 -3.61 -1.55 7.24
N ALA A 65 -3.46 -1.58 5.91
CA ALA A 65 -2.98 -0.43 5.15
C ALA A 65 -3.86 0.81 5.31
N ASP A 66 -5.17 0.65 5.21
CA ASP A 66 -6.14 1.73 5.37
C ASP A 66 -6.06 2.32 6.80
N ALA A 67 -5.90 1.48 7.82
CA ALA A 67 -5.70 1.94 9.20
C ALA A 67 -4.39 2.72 9.40
N MET A 68 -3.30 2.32 8.73
CA MET A 68 -2.03 3.05 8.77
C MET A 68 -2.13 4.42 8.10
N LEU A 69 -2.86 4.52 6.98
CA LEU A 69 -3.10 5.80 6.30
C LEU A 69 -3.97 6.74 7.14
N ALA A 70 -5.01 6.20 7.78
CA ALA A 70 -5.85 6.93 8.72
C ALA A 70 -5.03 7.49 9.90
N ALA A 71 -4.19 6.64 10.52
CA ALA A 71 -3.32 7.04 11.62
C ALA A 71 -2.30 8.11 11.23
N ARG A 72 -1.89 8.16 9.96
CA ARG A 72 -1.01 9.20 9.40
C ARG A 72 -1.72 10.55 9.22
N GLY A 73 -3.05 10.57 9.26
CA GLY A 73 -3.85 11.78 9.00
C GLY A 73 -4.05 12.07 7.51
N ALA A 74 -3.95 11.05 6.65
CA ALA A 74 -4.18 11.24 5.22
C ALA A 74 -5.67 11.47 4.88
N GLN A 75 -6.60 11.16 5.79
CA GLN A 75 -8.02 10.91 5.52
C GLN A 75 -8.91 12.16 5.53
#